data_AF-A0AAE4KYB8-F1
#
_entry.id   AF-A0AAE4KYB8-F1
#
_cell.length_a   1.000
_cell.length_b   1.000
_cell.length_c   1.000
_cell.angle_alpha   90.00
_cell.angle_beta   90.00
_cell.angle_gamma   90.00
#
_symmetry.space_group_name_H-M   'P 1'
#
loop_
_entity.id
_entity.type
_entity.pdbx_description
1 polymer ?
#
loop_
_entity_poly.entity_id
_entity_poly.type
_entity_poly.pdbx_seq_one_letter_code
_entity_poly.pdbx_strand_id
1 'polypeptide(L)'
;MNKNMIKEPLDAQKQYQLKKLARKALFELTDEEYHPNWFNDPQAIKRRDRLLVILGDPIDPVRKVGETEEAFQKRRCQHFFDVRPGLEERVLSDLLAGKKVKHVSEAYQIPPSKLTYLRKKYHLFPKQAMNTS
;
A
#
# COMPACT_ATOMS: atom_id res chain seq x y z
N MET A 1 -9.84 25.77 -37.77
CA MET A 1 -8.93 26.23 -36.67
C MET A 1 -9.11 25.31 -35.47
N ASN A 2 -8.14 24.43 -35.24
CA ASN A 2 -8.19 23.39 -34.21
C ASN A 2 -7.89 23.96 -32.82
N LYS A 3 -8.88 23.97 -31.91
CA LYS A 3 -8.77 24.47 -30.53
C LYS A 3 -8.27 23.43 -29.50
N ASN A 4 -7.68 22.32 -29.93
CA ASN A 4 -7.47 21.15 -29.06
C ASN A 4 -6.02 20.80 -28.68
N MET A 5 -5.01 21.60 -28.99
CA MET A 5 -3.60 21.18 -28.78
C MET A 5 -2.85 21.78 -27.57
N ILE A 6 -3.50 22.57 -26.70
CA ILE A 6 -2.81 23.26 -25.57
C ILE A 6 -3.34 22.85 -24.18
N LYS A 7 -4.31 21.92 -24.07
CA LYS A 7 -4.90 21.55 -22.77
C LYS A 7 -4.05 20.58 -21.95
N GLU A 8 -3.43 19.59 -22.60
CA GLU A 8 -2.64 18.55 -21.93
C GLU A 8 -1.47 19.06 -21.06
N PRO A 9 -0.64 20.04 -21.47
CA PRO A 9 0.44 20.53 -20.61
C PRO A 9 -0.06 21.32 -19.39
N LEU A 10 -1.18 22.03 -19.51
CA LEU A 10 -1.73 22.84 -18.42
C LEU A 10 -2.36 21.95 -17.33
N ASP A 11 -3.04 20.87 -17.72
CA ASP A 11 -3.62 19.92 -16.77
C ASP A 11 -2.53 19.10 -16.06
N ALA A 12 -1.46 18.70 -16.75
CA ALA A 12 -0.29 18.09 -16.12
C ALA A 12 0.38 19.03 -15.10
N GLN A 13 0.52 20.32 -15.41
CA GLN A 13 1.09 21.31 -14.51
C GLN A 13 0.20 21.57 -13.29
N LYS A 14 -1.12 21.65 -13.46
CA LYS A 14 -2.08 21.77 -12.36
C LYS A 14 -2.05 20.54 -11.44
N GLN A 15 -2.04 19.34 -12.02
CA GLN A 15 -1.90 18.09 -11.26
C GLN A 15 -0.58 18.03 -10.50
N TYR A 16 0.52 18.47 -11.10
CA TYR A 16 1.81 18.57 -10.42
C TYR A 16 1.77 19.51 -9.21
N GLN A 17 1.21 20.71 -9.36
CA GLN A 17 1.07 21.66 -8.25
C GLN A 17 0.15 21.13 -7.15
N LEU A 18 -0.97 20.50 -7.51
CA LEU A 18 -1.89 19.89 -6.56
C LEU A 18 -1.19 18.78 -5.75
N LYS A 19 -0.47 17.87 -6.41
CA LYS A 19 0.30 16.83 -5.72
C LYS A 19 1.40 17.42 -4.85
N LYS A 20 2.06 18.49 -5.28
CA LYS A 20 3.06 19.20 -4.46
C LYS A 20 2.46 19.75 -3.17
N LEU A 21 1.30 20.42 -3.26
CA LEU A 21 0.58 20.94 -2.09
C LEU A 21 0.10 19.82 -1.18
N ALA A 22 -0.41 18.72 -1.76
CA ALA A 22 -0.85 17.56 -0.99
C ALA A 22 0.29 16.90 -0.21
N ARG A 23 1.49 16.76 -0.79
CA ARG A 23 2.66 16.24 -0.08
C ARG A 23 3.06 17.12 1.10
N LYS A 24 3.08 18.45 0.90
CA LYS A 24 3.40 19.40 1.97
C LYS A 24 2.39 19.30 3.12
N ALA A 25 1.10 19.34 2.80
CA ALA A 25 0.05 19.22 3.80
C ALA A 25 0.04 17.85 4.52
N LEU A 26 0.42 16.78 3.81
CA LEU A 26 0.55 15.46 4.42
C LEU A 26 1.72 15.43 5.40
N PHE A 27 2.88 15.94 4.99
CA PHE A 27 4.06 16.06 5.86
C PHE A 27 3.72 16.83 7.13
N GLU A 28 3.20 18.05 7.00
CA GLU A 28 2.82 18.90 8.13
C GLU A 28 1.82 18.18 9.06
N LEU A 29 0.79 17.53 8.50
CA LEU A 29 -0.22 16.82 9.29
C LEU A 29 0.34 15.62 10.06
N THR A 30 1.34 14.93 9.51
CA THR A 30 1.90 13.70 10.08
C THR A 30 3.19 13.91 10.87
N ASP A 31 3.66 15.15 10.95
CA ASP A 31 4.85 15.53 11.69
C ASP A 31 4.56 15.47 13.20
N GLU A 32 5.18 14.53 13.91
CA GLU A 32 4.94 14.33 15.35
C GLU A 32 5.49 15.47 16.20
N GLU A 33 6.44 16.28 15.70
CA GLU A 33 6.96 17.45 16.43
C GLU A 33 5.92 18.58 16.51
N TYR A 34 5.15 18.78 15.43
CA TYR A 34 4.14 19.85 15.34
C TYR A 34 2.71 19.36 15.65
N HIS A 35 2.42 18.09 15.35
CA HIS A 35 1.12 17.45 15.55
C HIS A 35 1.29 16.13 16.30
N PRO A 36 1.65 16.19 17.61
CA PRO A 36 1.81 15.00 18.41
C PRO A 36 0.51 14.22 18.47
N ASN A 37 0.59 12.89 18.35
CA ASN A 37 -0.56 11.99 18.40
C ASN A 37 -1.66 12.30 17.36
N TRP A 38 -1.33 12.89 16.19
CA TRP A 38 -2.30 13.12 15.11
C TRP A 38 -3.07 11.84 14.74
N PHE A 39 -2.44 10.68 14.92
CA PHE A 39 -3.03 9.36 14.69
C PHE A 39 -4.18 9.00 15.66
N ASN A 40 -4.34 9.73 16.76
CA ASN A 40 -5.48 9.60 17.68
C ASN A 40 -6.65 10.52 17.31
N ASP A 41 -6.45 11.49 16.40
CA ASP A 41 -7.51 12.40 15.95
C ASP A 41 -8.21 11.85 14.68
N PRO A 42 -9.50 11.47 14.77
CA PRO A 42 -10.25 10.99 13.61
C PRO A 42 -10.32 11.98 12.45
N GLN A 43 -10.30 13.30 12.72
CA GLN A 43 -10.32 14.32 11.67
C GLN A 43 -8.96 14.42 10.97
N ALA A 44 -7.86 14.34 11.72
CA ALA A 44 -6.52 14.24 11.14
C ALA A 44 -6.38 12.98 10.27
N ILE A 45 -6.84 11.82 10.72
CA ILE A 45 -6.84 10.58 9.92
C ILE A 45 -7.65 10.77 8.63
N LYS A 46 -8.86 11.34 8.72
CA LYS A 46 -9.70 11.62 7.54
C LYS A 46 -9.03 12.58 6.57
N ARG A 47 -8.29 13.57 7.07
CA ARG A 47 -7.54 14.52 6.24
C ARG A 47 -6.34 13.84 5.58
N ARG A 48 -5.60 13.00 6.30
CA ARG A 48 -4.51 12.16 5.76
C ARG A 48 -5.00 11.32 4.59
N ASP A 49 -6.11 10.61 4.76
CA ASP A 49 -6.65 9.71 3.73
C ASP A 49 -7.01 10.46 2.45
N ARG A 50 -7.62 11.65 2.58
CA ARG A 50 -7.92 12.52 1.43
C ARG A 50 -6.65 12.97 0.70
N LEU A 51 -5.58 13.28 1.43
CA LEU A 51 -4.31 13.68 0.85
C LEU A 51 -3.66 12.51 0.09
N LEU A 52 -3.68 11.31 0.65
CA LEU A 52 -3.18 10.10 -0.01
C LEU A 52 -3.94 9.79 -1.31
N VAL A 53 -5.27 9.98 -1.33
CA VAL A 53 -6.08 9.86 -2.56
C VAL A 53 -5.62 10.82 -3.66
N ILE A 54 -5.33 12.08 -3.32
CA ILE A 54 -4.83 13.09 -4.29
C ILE A 54 -3.46 12.66 -4.85
N LEU A 55 -2.61 12.06 -4.01
CA LEU A 55 -1.30 11.60 -4.41
C LEU A 55 -1.35 10.34 -5.28
N GLY A 56 -2.41 9.54 -5.14
CA GLY A 56 -2.52 8.21 -5.72
C GLY A 56 -1.78 7.16 -4.87
N ASP A 57 -1.52 7.48 -3.61
CA ASP A 57 -0.80 6.61 -2.68
C ASP A 57 -1.80 5.67 -1.97
N PRO A 58 -1.39 4.43 -1.67
CA PRO A 58 -2.23 3.50 -0.93
C PRO A 58 -2.51 4.04 0.48
N ILE A 59 -3.77 3.90 0.91
CA ILE A 59 -4.17 4.22 2.29
C ILE A 59 -3.80 3.03 3.16
N ASP A 60 -2.70 3.16 3.89
CA ASP A 60 -2.30 2.19 4.91
C ASP A 60 -3.02 2.49 6.23
N PRO A 61 -3.27 1.46 7.07
CA PRO A 61 -3.81 1.67 8.40
C PRO A 61 -2.86 2.54 9.24
N VAL A 62 -3.44 3.23 10.21
CA VAL A 62 -2.70 4.00 11.22
C VAL A 62 -2.11 3.03 12.26
N ARG A 63 -0.83 3.18 12.63
CA ARG A 63 -0.18 2.38 13.69
C ARG A 63 -0.87 2.62 15.02
N LYS A 64 -1.17 1.56 15.77
CA LYS A 64 -1.83 1.69 17.08
C LYS A 64 -0.78 1.99 18.15
N VAL A 65 -1.18 2.72 19.20
CA VAL A 65 -0.33 2.95 20.39
C VAL A 65 0.11 1.61 20.97
N GLY A 66 1.41 1.45 21.21
CA GLY A 66 2.00 0.21 21.75
C GLY A 66 2.15 -0.94 20.74
N GLU A 67 1.72 -0.77 19.49
CA GLU A 67 1.90 -1.78 18.45
C GLU A 67 3.38 -1.85 18.04
N THR A 68 3.97 -3.06 18.03
CA THR A 68 5.34 -3.23 17.52
C THR A 68 5.38 -2.96 16.01
N GLU A 69 6.57 -2.63 15.51
CA GLU A 69 6.74 -2.42 14.07
C GLU A 69 6.36 -3.69 13.29
N GLU A 70 6.70 -4.90 13.77
CA GLU A 70 6.32 -6.13 13.08
C GLU A 70 4.81 -6.36 13.07
N ALA A 71 4.12 -6.06 14.17
CA ALA A 71 2.66 -6.17 14.26
C ALA A 71 1.98 -5.19 13.29
N PHE A 72 2.47 -3.95 13.25
CA PHE A 72 2.00 -2.94 12.31
C PHE A 72 2.21 -3.38 10.86
N GLN A 73 3.42 -3.86 10.52
CA GLN A 73 3.72 -4.35 9.18
C GLN A 73 2.83 -5.51 8.75
N LYS A 74 2.54 -6.46 9.65
CA LYS A 74 1.61 -7.57 9.37
C LYS A 74 0.20 -7.05 9.10
N ARG A 75 -0.32 -6.15 9.94
CA ARG A 75 -1.67 -5.57 9.78
C ARG A 75 -1.79 -4.75 8.51
N ARG A 76 -0.76 -3.96 8.18
CA ARG A 76 -0.64 -3.21 6.93
C ARG A 76 -0.60 -4.11 5.70
N CYS A 77 0.04 -5.28 5.81
CA CYS A 77 0.02 -6.28 4.76
C CYS A 77 -1.36 -6.94 4.62
N GLN A 78 -2.02 -7.30 5.72
CA GLN A 78 -3.37 -7.86 5.67
C GLN A 78 -4.38 -6.87 5.10
N HIS A 79 -4.33 -5.61 5.53
CA HIS A 79 -5.22 -4.56 5.05
C HIS A 79 -5.19 -4.40 3.53
N PHE A 80 -4.02 -4.58 2.90
CA PHE A 80 -3.89 -4.55 1.44
C PHE A 80 -4.80 -5.58 0.75
N PHE A 81 -4.97 -6.76 1.36
CA PHE A 81 -5.84 -7.81 0.85
C PHE A 81 -7.30 -7.60 1.27
N ASP A 82 -7.56 -7.15 2.50
CA ASP A 82 -8.91 -6.91 3.01
C ASP A 82 -9.71 -5.91 2.15
N VAL A 83 -9.03 -4.85 1.67
CA VAL A 83 -9.65 -3.84 0.80
C VAL A 83 -9.77 -4.28 -0.66
N ARG A 84 -9.34 -5.50 -0.99
CA ARG A 84 -9.39 -6.10 -2.33
C ARG A 84 -10.05 -7.48 -2.28
N PRO A 85 -11.39 -7.54 -2.16
CA PRO A 85 -12.12 -8.80 -2.02
C PRO A 85 -11.75 -9.82 -3.10
N GLY A 86 -11.53 -11.07 -2.71
CA GLY A 86 -11.17 -12.14 -3.64
C GLY A 86 -9.71 -12.14 -4.10
N LEU A 87 -8.91 -11.10 -3.78
CA LEU A 87 -7.51 -11.05 -4.23
C LEU A 87 -6.65 -12.05 -3.47
N GLU A 88 -6.83 -12.15 -2.15
CA GLU A 88 -6.04 -13.06 -1.32
C GLU A 88 -6.22 -14.52 -1.77
N GLU A 89 -7.46 -14.96 -1.96
CA GLU A 89 -7.75 -16.35 -2.37
C GLU A 89 -7.15 -16.66 -3.75
N ARG A 90 -7.26 -15.74 -4.71
CA ARG A 90 -6.69 -15.91 -6.06
C ARG A 90 -5.17 -16.03 -6.03
N VAL A 91 -4.51 -15.15 -5.27
CA VAL A 91 -3.05 -15.15 -5.12
C VAL A 91 -2.59 -16.43 -4.42
N LEU A 92 -3.29 -16.87 -3.38
CA LEU A 92 -2.98 -18.11 -2.68
C LEU A 92 -3.16 -19.33 -3.57
N SER A 93 -4.25 -19.41 -4.33
CA SER A 93 -4.48 -20.49 -5.29
C SER A 93 -3.33 -20.60 -6.30
N ASP A 94 -2.88 -19.46 -6.82
CA ASP A 94 -1.78 -19.40 -7.77
C ASP A 94 -0.43 -19.81 -7.17
N LEU A 95 -0.15 -19.39 -5.93
CA LEU A 95 1.06 -19.79 -5.22
C LEU A 95 1.06 -21.28 -4.87
N LEU A 96 -0.09 -21.83 -4.45
CA LEU A 96 -0.27 -23.25 -4.16
C LEU A 96 -0.16 -24.12 -5.42
N ALA A 97 -0.59 -23.61 -6.57
CA ALA A 97 -0.37 -24.24 -7.88
C ALA A 97 1.10 -24.19 -8.36
N GLY A 98 2.02 -23.68 -7.54
CA GLY A 98 3.45 -23.63 -7.85
C GLY A 98 3.85 -22.48 -8.80
N LYS A 99 2.97 -21.51 -9.06
CA LYS A 99 3.37 -20.34 -9.87
C LYS A 99 4.48 -19.57 -9.15
N LYS A 100 5.48 -19.14 -9.93
CA LYS A 100 6.59 -18.34 -9.42
C LYS A 100 6.08 -17.01 -8.89
N VAL A 101 6.63 -16.58 -7.75
CA VAL A 101 6.31 -15.30 -7.09
C VAL A 101 6.39 -14.11 -8.05
N LYS A 102 7.38 -14.10 -8.96
CA LYS A 102 7.53 -13.05 -9.98
C LYS A 102 6.29 -12.94 -10.87
N HIS A 103 5.80 -14.06 -11.39
CA HIS A 103 4.61 -14.06 -12.26
C HIS A 103 3.36 -13.64 -11.51
N VAL A 104 3.21 -14.05 -10.25
CA VAL A 104 2.09 -13.63 -9.40
C VAL A 104 2.16 -12.13 -9.10
N SER A 105 3.36 -11.60 -8.84
CA SER A 105 3.59 -10.17 -8.62
C SER A 105 3.20 -9.32 -9.83
N GLU A 106 3.60 -9.75 -11.03
CA GLU A 106 3.27 -9.08 -12.30
C GLU A 106 1.76 -9.18 -12.62
N ALA A 107 1.18 -10.38 -12.51
CA ALA A 107 -0.22 -10.62 -12.88
C ALA A 107 -1.21 -9.81 -12.05
N TYR A 108 -0.95 -9.66 -10.75
CA TYR A 108 -1.83 -8.95 -9.83
C TYR A 108 -1.31 -7.56 -9.43
N GLN A 109 -0.17 -7.13 -9.98
CA GLN A 109 0.53 -5.89 -9.61
C GLN A 109 0.77 -5.77 -8.09
N ILE A 110 1.17 -6.89 -7.47
CA ILE A 110 1.34 -6.98 -6.01
C ILE A 110 2.82 -6.79 -5.64
N PRO A 111 3.16 -5.90 -4.70
CA PRO A 111 4.53 -5.75 -4.23
C PRO A 111 5.10 -7.03 -3.61
N PRO A 112 6.40 -7.35 -3.79
CA PRO A 112 7.03 -8.54 -3.22
C PRO A 112 6.88 -8.68 -1.70
N SER A 113 6.80 -7.57 -0.97
CA SER A 113 6.59 -7.55 0.49
C SER A 113 5.24 -8.18 0.89
N LYS A 114 4.17 -7.92 0.12
CA LYS A 114 2.84 -8.48 0.37
C LYS A 114 2.77 -9.97 0.02
N LEU A 115 3.48 -10.40 -1.03
CA LEU A 115 3.63 -11.83 -1.36
C LEU A 115 4.45 -12.57 -0.31
N THR A 116 5.52 -11.95 0.20
CA THR A 116 6.33 -12.50 1.31
C THR A 116 5.47 -12.67 2.57
N TYR A 117 4.60 -11.70 2.86
CA TYR A 117 3.63 -11.81 3.94
C TYR A 117 2.71 -13.02 3.78
N LEU A 118 2.09 -13.22 2.61
CA LEU A 118 1.21 -14.38 2.37
C LEU A 118 1.97 -15.71 2.50
N ARG A 119 3.18 -15.80 1.94
CA ARG A 119 4.00 -17.01 2.07
C ARG A 119 4.32 -17.35 3.53
N LYS A 120 4.56 -16.34 4.37
CA LYS A 120 4.73 -16.51 5.82
C LYS A 120 3.44 -16.91 6.51
N LYS A 121 2.34 -16.22 6.22
CA LYS A 121 1.01 -16.45 6.82
C LYS A 121 0.50 -17.86 6.57
N TYR A 122 0.71 -18.39 5.36
CA TYR A 122 0.21 -19.70 4.93
C TYR A 122 1.29 -20.79 4.86
N HIS A 123 2.48 -20.53 5.41
CA HIS A 123 3.59 -21.50 5.45
C HIS A 123 3.98 -22.07 4.07
N LEU A 124 3.92 -21.25 3.02
CA LEU A 124 4.19 -21.62 1.62
C LEU A 124 5.69 -21.61 1.26
N PHE A 125 6.54 -21.96 2.22
CA PHE A 125 7.96 -22.15 1.94
C PHE A 125 8.16 -23.57 1.42
N PRO A 126 9.00 -23.78 0.40
CA PRO A 126 9.34 -25.14 -0.01
C PRO A 126 9.86 -25.86 1.23
N LYS A 127 9.24 -26.99 1.59
CA LYS A 127 9.82 -27.91 2.57
C LYS A 127 11.23 -28.16 2.06
N GLN A 128 12.24 -27.83 2.87
CA GLN A 128 13.60 -28.27 2.59
C GLN A 128 13.49 -29.78 2.35
N ALA A 129 13.97 -30.24 1.19
CA ALA A 129 14.12 -31.65 0.97
C ALA A 129 14.97 -32.16 2.14
N MET A 130 14.36 -32.95 3.02
CA MET A 130 15.15 -33.74 3.96
C MET A 130 15.99 -34.64 3.09
N ASN A 131 17.27 -34.32 2.98
CA ASN A 131 18.26 -35.23 2.44
C ASN A 131 18.31 -36.41 3.41
N THR A 132 17.50 -37.43 3.14
CA THR A 132 17.72 -38.77 3.67
C THR A 132 18.91 -39.33 2.91
N SER A 133 20.11 -39.10 3.45
CA SER A 133 21.27 -39.94 3.19
C SER A 133 21.22 -41.17 4.09
#